data_AF-A0A1X0RNC4-F1
#
_entry.id   AF-A0A1X0RNC4-F1
#
_cell.length_a   1.000
_cell.length_b   1.000
_cell.length_c   1.000
_cell.angle_alpha   90.00
_cell.angle_beta   90.00
_cell.angle_gamma   90.00
#
_symmetry.space_group_name_H-M   'P 1'
#
loop_
_entity.id
_entity.type
_entity.pdbx_description
1 polymer ?
#
loop_
_entity_poly.entity_id
_entity_poly.type
_entity_poly.pdbx_seq_one_letter_code
_entity_poly.pdbx_strand_id
1 'polypeptide(L)'
;MKSSSKKRRILPCPYTKQDSKPKCKFKYDQACNLLQAIELSGREPLSKTCLAHLAIYVSKTWEDNYCPERTQQLFYMMNSLLNTTRIETDEPFEVLLQKYCASSTSMPTLCPSVTLLVAISYIERLNKKYRNLKGTAGCGSRMIYVAYNLAAKYIHDCLRLVIYTTQKYIDRPMTPPTSPKIPQNDNNNNNNDNNNNTTVHNVTSIFQSCIENDVEKRQKVARMEKEFLCFLNFDLSVDDPIALIEWAQSYDDAPKQSTIFCLDEKYTSADEGDDEMDEDDDATL
;
A
#
# COMPACT_ATOMS: atom_id res chain seq x y z
N MET A 1 13.90 -35.49 -40.78
CA MET A 1 14.09 -34.70 -39.54
C MET A 1 13.25 -33.43 -39.67
N LYS A 2 12.13 -33.33 -38.95
CA LYS A 2 11.22 -32.18 -39.04
C LYS A 2 11.63 -31.13 -38.01
N SER A 3 12.09 -29.97 -38.49
CA SER A 3 12.40 -28.78 -37.70
C SER A 3 11.10 -28.17 -37.17
N SER A 4 10.92 -28.17 -35.85
CA SER A 4 9.80 -27.51 -35.16
C SER A 4 10.23 -26.13 -34.70
N SER A 5 9.99 -25.13 -35.54
CA SER A 5 10.09 -23.71 -35.19
C SER A 5 9.10 -23.36 -34.07
N LYS A 6 9.61 -23.19 -32.85
CA LYS A 6 8.87 -22.67 -31.68
C LYS A 6 8.36 -21.25 -32.00
N LYS A 7 7.06 -21.11 -32.27
CA LYS A 7 6.35 -19.83 -32.27
C LYS A 7 6.51 -19.20 -30.88
N ARG A 8 7.31 -18.12 -30.78
CA ARG A 8 7.33 -17.26 -29.59
C ARG A 8 5.92 -16.68 -29.42
N ARG A 9 5.25 -16.97 -28.31
CA ARG A 9 3.98 -16.32 -27.97
C ARG A 9 4.29 -14.87 -27.63
N ILE A 10 3.95 -13.97 -28.54
CA ILE A 10 3.98 -12.53 -28.30
C ILE A 10 2.83 -12.26 -27.32
N LEU A 11 3.16 -11.88 -26.08
CA LEU A 11 2.18 -11.36 -25.13
C LEU A 11 1.55 -10.10 -25.74
N PRO A 12 0.22 -9.93 -25.69
CA PRO A 12 -0.42 -8.70 -26.14
C PRO A 12 0.12 -7.54 -25.32
N CYS A 13 0.64 -6.54 -26.03
CA CYS A 13 1.14 -5.30 -25.46
C CYS A 13 0.01 -4.62 -24.65
N PRO A 14 0.22 -4.27 -23.37
CA PRO A 14 -0.82 -3.65 -22.54
C PRO A 14 -1.21 -2.23 -23.00
N TYR A 15 -0.55 -1.67 -24.02
CA TYR A 15 -0.85 -0.36 -24.61
C TYR A 15 -1.87 -0.38 -25.75
N THR A 16 -2.63 -1.47 -25.96
CA THR A 16 -3.82 -1.38 -26.81
C THR A 16 -4.78 -0.37 -26.21
N LYS A 17 -4.91 0.78 -26.87
CA LYS A 17 -5.78 1.90 -26.51
C LYS A 17 -7.16 1.38 -26.09
N GLN A 18 -7.40 1.28 -24.80
CA GLN A 18 -8.74 1.12 -24.26
C GLN A 18 -9.35 2.52 -24.24
N ASP A 19 -10.08 2.87 -25.30
CA ASP A 19 -10.89 4.09 -25.41
C ASP A 19 -12.14 4.05 -24.51
N SER A 20 -12.01 3.56 -23.29
CA SER A 20 -13.05 3.65 -22.27
C SER A 20 -12.46 4.38 -21.08
N LYS A 21 -12.84 5.65 -20.90
CA LYS A 21 -12.62 6.39 -19.65
C LYS A 21 -12.93 5.44 -18.48
N PRO A 22 -12.00 5.17 -17.56
CA PRO A 22 -12.29 4.34 -16.41
C PRO A 22 -13.40 5.02 -15.61
N LYS A 23 -14.61 4.45 -15.65
CA LYS A 23 -15.71 4.84 -14.76
C LYS A 23 -15.46 4.19 -13.40
N CYS A 24 -14.40 4.58 -12.72
CA CYS A 24 -14.30 4.33 -11.28
C CYS A 24 -15.29 5.29 -10.61
N LYS A 25 -16.57 4.91 -10.57
CA LYS A 25 -17.52 5.57 -9.67
C LYS A 25 -17.17 5.04 -8.28
N PHE A 26 -16.39 5.80 -7.53
CA PHE A 26 -16.25 5.61 -6.09
C PHE A 26 -17.65 5.49 -5.49
N LYS A 27 -17.98 4.34 -4.90
CA LYS A 27 -19.26 4.13 -4.25
C LYS A 27 -19.13 4.57 -2.81
N TYR A 28 -20.02 5.45 -2.37
CA TYR A 28 -20.08 5.91 -0.98
C TYR A 28 -20.16 4.72 0.00
N ASP A 29 -20.95 3.69 -0.33
CA ASP A 29 -21.07 2.46 0.47
C ASP A 29 -19.72 1.75 0.68
N GLN A 30 -18.87 1.68 -0.36
CA GLN A 30 -17.54 1.08 -0.25
C GLN A 30 -16.63 1.92 0.66
N ALA A 31 -16.77 3.24 0.61
CA ALA A 31 -16.01 4.13 1.47
C ALA A 31 -16.45 4.02 2.94
N CYS A 32 -17.75 3.88 3.21
CA CYS A 32 -18.28 3.61 4.54
C CYS A 32 -17.82 2.26 5.08
N ASN A 33 -17.86 1.20 4.27
CA ASN A 33 -17.38 -0.13 4.68
C ASN A 33 -15.88 -0.10 5.05
N LEU A 34 -15.07 0.67 4.32
CA LEU A 34 -13.65 0.85 4.67
C LEU A 34 -13.46 1.64 5.97
N LEU A 35 -14.23 2.70 6.20
CA LEU A 35 -14.18 3.43 7.46
C LEU A 35 -14.54 2.50 8.63
N GLN A 36 -15.61 1.72 8.49
CA GLN A 36 -16.03 0.75 9.49
C GLN A 36 -14.96 -0.32 9.75
N ALA A 37 -14.29 -0.83 8.70
CA ALA A 37 -13.19 -1.77 8.86
C ALA A 37 -11.99 -1.15 9.60
N ILE A 38 -11.69 0.13 9.36
CA ILE A 38 -10.64 0.86 10.09
C ILE A 38 -11.01 1.00 11.57
N GLU A 39 -12.25 1.36 11.88
CA GLU A 39 -12.75 1.44 13.26
C GLU A 39 -12.68 0.07 13.95
N LEU A 40 -13.15 -0.98 13.28
CA LEU A 40 -13.12 -2.36 13.80
C LEU A 40 -11.70 -2.86 14.06
N SER A 41 -10.73 -2.48 13.23
CA SER A 41 -9.33 -2.87 13.41
C SER A 41 -8.69 -2.26 14.66
N GLY A 42 -9.32 -1.25 15.27
CA GLY A 42 -8.76 -0.51 16.41
C GLY A 42 -7.47 0.26 16.09
N ARG A 43 -7.02 0.27 14.82
CA ARG A 43 -5.68 0.70 14.40
C ARG A 43 -4.55 -0.09 15.09
N GLU A 44 -4.85 -1.31 15.52
CA GLU A 44 -3.86 -2.21 16.09
C GLU A 44 -2.93 -2.77 15.01
N PRO A 45 -1.65 -3.01 15.33
CA PRO A 45 -0.73 -3.63 14.41
C PRO A 45 -1.15 -5.09 14.14
N LEU A 46 -0.95 -5.55 12.91
CA LEU A 46 -1.12 -6.98 12.59
C LEU A 46 -0.18 -7.84 13.44
N SER A 47 -0.64 -9.00 13.87
CA SER A 47 0.25 -9.94 14.56
C SER A 47 1.38 -10.41 13.66
N LYS A 48 2.51 -10.72 14.29
CA LYS A 48 3.69 -11.27 13.61
C LYS A 48 3.35 -12.57 12.86
N THR A 49 2.43 -13.38 13.37
CA THR A 49 1.97 -14.61 12.73
C THR A 49 1.21 -14.32 11.43
N CYS A 50 0.23 -13.40 11.47
CA CYS A 50 -0.49 -12.94 10.29
C CYS A 50 0.48 -12.39 9.24
N LEU A 51 1.40 -11.51 9.66
CA LEU A 51 2.37 -10.89 8.78
C LEU A 51 3.34 -11.89 8.12
N ALA A 52 3.80 -12.89 8.88
CA ALA A 52 4.62 -13.98 8.34
C ALA A 52 3.84 -14.81 7.31
N HIS A 53 2.57 -15.09 7.58
CA HIS A 53 1.71 -15.79 6.62
C HIS A 53 1.54 -14.98 5.31
N LEU A 54 1.34 -13.67 5.42
CA LEU A 54 1.26 -12.76 4.25
C LEU A 54 2.57 -12.77 3.44
N ALA A 55 3.72 -12.69 4.11
CA ALA A 55 5.02 -12.74 3.43
C ALA A 55 5.22 -14.08 2.69
N ILE A 56 4.93 -15.21 3.34
CA ILE A 56 4.99 -16.54 2.74
C ILE A 56 4.06 -16.64 1.52
N TYR A 57 2.82 -16.15 1.66
CA TYR A 57 1.84 -16.15 0.59
C TYR A 57 2.36 -15.41 -0.65
N VAL A 58 2.84 -14.18 -0.48
CA VAL A 58 3.34 -13.36 -1.58
C VAL A 58 4.55 -14.01 -2.24
N SER A 59 5.53 -14.47 -1.45
CA SER A 59 6.72 -15.14 -1.96
C SER A 59 6.40 -16.40 -2.76
N LYS A 60 5.54 -17.28 -2.24
CA LYS A 60 5.17 -18.53 -2.93
C LYS A 60 4.38 -18.29 -4.20
N THR A 61 3.53 -17.26 -4.19
CA THR A 61 2.63 -16.97 -5.30
C THR A 61 3.37 -16.34 -6.47
N TRP A 62 4.30 -15.43 -6.18
CA TRP A 62 4.83 -14.54 -7.20
C TRP A 62 6.33 -14.64 -7.46
N GLU A 63 7.07 -15.45 -6.71
CA GLU A 63 8.48 -15.71 -7.00
C GLU A 63 8.67 -17.10 -7.61
N ASP A 64 9.50 -17.18 -8.65
CA ASP A 64 9.85 -18.45 -9.31
C ASP A 64 10.57 -19.41 -8.36
N ASN A 65 11.53 -18.88 -7.59
CA ASN A 65 12.35 -19.63 -6.66
C ASN A 65 12.04 -19.19 -5.23
N TYR A 66 11.11 -19.87 -4.57
CA TYR A 66 10.83 -19.65 -3.14
C TYR A 66 12.12 -19.80 -2.33
N CYS A 67 12.41 -18.81 -1.50
CA CYS A 67 13.62 -18.72 -0.70
C CYS A 67 13.21 -18.22 0.70
N PRO A 68 13.48 -18.98 1.77
CA PRO A 68 13.14 -18.60 3.13
C PRO A 68 13.75 -17.26 3.54
N GLU A 69 15.01 -17.01 3.19
CA GLU A 69 15.76 -15.79 3.54
C GLU A 69 15.11 -14.56 2.92
N ARG A 70 14.75 -14.64 1.62
CA ARG A 70 14.03 -13.56 0.93
C ARG A 70 12.62 -13.36 1.48
N THR A 71 11.95 -14.45 1.89
CA THR A 71 10.62 -14.35 2.51
C THR A 71 10.72 -13.68 3.88
N GLN A 72 11.78 -13.94 4.63
CA GLN A 72 12.07 -13.27 5.89
C GLN A 72 12.38 -11.78 5.67
N GLN A 73 13.16 -11.43 4.65
CA GLN A 73 13.37 -10.03 4.25
C GLN A 73 12.04 -9.34 3.88
N LEU A 74 11.16 -10.03 3.15
CA LEU A 74 9.83 -9.52 2.83
C LEU A 74 8.98 -9.29 4.09
N PHE A 75 9.02 -10.20 5.05
CA PHE A 75 8.38 -10.04 6.35
C PHE A 75 8.89 -8.79 7.08
N TYR A 76 10.21 -8.62 7.20
CA TYR A 76 10.79 -7.44 7.85
C TYR A 76 10.43 -6.14 7.12
N MET A 77 10.41 -6.18 5.79
CA MET A 77 9.99 -5.05 4.97
C MET A 77 8.52 -4.69 5.24
N MET A 78 7.61 -5.65 5.24
CA MET A 78 6.20 -5.41 5.56
C MET A 78 6.06 -4.82 6.98
N ASN A 79 6.77 -5.39 7.96
CA ASN A 79 6.75 -4.91 9.33
C ASN A 79 7.26 -3.46 9.45
N SER A 80 8.37 -3.16 8.78
CA SER A 80 8.94 -1.82 8.71
C SER A 80 7.99 -0.84 8.04
N LEU A 81 7.33 -1.25 6.95
CA LEU A 81 6.33 -0.44 6.26
C LEU A 81 5.16 -0.09 7.17
N LEU A 82 4.65 -1.05 7.96
CA LEU A 82 3.57 -0.79 8.92
C LEU A 82 3.97 0.22 10.00
N ASN A 83 5.17 0.07 10.57
CA ASN A 83 5.64 0.95 11.65
C ASN A 83 5.96 2.37 11.16
N THR A 84 6.63 2.50 10.02
CA THR A 84 7.09 3.80 9.48
C THR A 84 5.97 4.65 8.90
N THR A 85 4.85 4.03 8.53
CA THR A 85 3.72 4.73 7.90
C THR A 85 2.55 4.93 8.84
N ARG A 86 2.71 4.57 10.12
CA ARG A 86 1.74 4.81 11.18
C ARG A 86 1.77 6.29 11.58
N ILE A 87 0.60 6.86 11.82
CA ILE A 87 0.50 8.16 12.50
C ILE A 87 0.52 7.91 14.00
N GLU A 88 1.59 8.32 14.67
CA GLU A 88 1.74 8.23 16.13
C GLU A 88 1.20 9.52 16.76
N THR A 89 0.02 9.43 17.36
CA THR A 89 -0.62 10.55 18.04
C THR A 89 -1.65 10.05 19.06
N ASP A 90 -1.78 10.80 20.16
CA ASP A 90 -2.77 10.56 21.21
C ASP A 90 -4.13 11.23 20.90
N GLU A 91 -4.28 11.81 19.70
CA GLU A 91 -5.51 12.47 19.30
C GLU A 91 -6.68 11.49 19.11
N PRO A 92 -7.92 11.91 19.43
CA PRO A 92 -9.13 11.16 19.10
C PRO A 92 -9.20 10.82 17.61
N PHE A 93 -9.80 9.67 17.30
CA PHE A 93 -9.85 9.14 15.93
C PHE A 93 -10.49 10.12 14.94
N GLU A 94 -11.57 10.80 15.34
CA GLU A 94 -12.31 11.74 14.50
C GLU A 94 -11.45 12.96 14.11
N VAL A 95 -10.67 13.49 15.06
CA VAL A 95 -9.76 14.62 14.82
C VAL A 95 -8.65 14.20 13.85
N LEU A 96 -8.09 13.01 14.08
CA LEU A 96 -7.05 12.45 13.24
C LEU A 96 -7.56 12.20 11.81
N LEU A 97 -8.77 11.65 11.68
CA LEU A 97 -9.42 11.39 10.41
C LEU A 97 -9.63 12.68 9.61
N GLN A 98 -10.09 13.75 10.26
CA GLN A 98 -10.24 15.06 9.62
C GLN A 98 -8.91 15.62 9.13
N LYS A 99 -7.86 15.59 9.95
CA LYS A 99 -6.51 16.06 9.56
C LYS A 99 -5.92 15.25 8.40
N TYR A 100 -6.05 13.93 8.46
CA TYR A 100 -5.62 13.04 7.38
C TYR A 100 -6.34 13.35 6.06
N CYS A 101 -7.67 13.53 6.11
CA CYS A 101 -8.47 13.87 4.92
C CYS A 101 -8.23 15.29 4.39
N ALA A 102 -7.81 16.22 5.24
CA ALA A 102 -7.44 17.59 4.85
C ALA A 102 -6.07 17.64 4.15
N SER A 103 -5.20 16.67 4.43
CA SER A 103 -3.86 16.57 3.84
C SER A 103 -3.91 16.25 2.35
N SER A 104 -2.95 16.76 1.58
CA SER A 104 -2.81 16.48 0.15
C SER A 104 -2.11 15.15 -0.13
N THR A 105 -1.51 14.54 0.89
CA THR A 105 -0.79 13.26 0.82
C THR A 105 -1.58 12.15 1.49
N SER A 106 -1.51 10.94 0.92
CA SER A 106 -2.12 9.73 1.48
C SER A 106 -1.21 8.97 2.45
N MET A 107 -0.04 9.52 2.74
CA MET A 107 1.00 8.95 3.60
C MET A 107 1.47 10.04 4.56
N PRO A 108 1.75 9.71 5.85
CA PRO A 108 1.50 8.43 6.55
C PRO A 108 0.00 8.06 6.61
N THR A 109 -0.34 6.79 6.82
CA THR A 109 -1.71 6.26 6.76
C THR A 109 -2.38 6.18 8.15
N LEU A 110 -3.71 6.31 8.19
CA LEU A 110 -4.50 6.17 9.43
C LEU A 110 -4.47 4.77 10.04
N CYS A 111 -4.46 3.74 9.18
CA CYS A 111 -4.38 2.35 9.60
C CYS A 111 -3.50 1.57 8.63
N PRO A 112 -2.19 1.44 8.94
CA PRO A 112 -1.25 0.70 8.11
C PRO A 112 -1.66 -0.76 7.92
N SER A 113 -2.22 -1.40 8.95
CA SER A 113 -2.68 -2.80 8.93
C SER A 113 -3.76 -3.01 7.88
N VAL A 114 -4.83 -2.21 7.91
CA VAL A 114 -5.91 -2.25 6.90
C VAL A 114 -5.33 -1.96 5.51
N THR A 115 -4.44 -0.99 5.41
CA THR A 115 -3.80 -0.63 4.13
C THR A 115 -3.02 -1.82 3.53
N LEU A 116 -2.27 -2.56 4.35
CA LEU A 116 -1.56 -3.76 3.92
C LEU A 116 -2.51 -4.88 3.51
N LEU A 117 -3.58 -5.11 4.26
CA LEU A 117 -4.58 -6.12 3.92
C LEU A 117 -5.28 -5.82 2.58
N VAL A 118 -5.63 -4.55 2.35
CA VAL A 118 -6.16 -4.09 1.06
C VAL A 118 -5.13 -4.29 -0.06
N ALA A 119 -3.85 -3.97 0.18
CA ALA A 119 -2.78 -4.20 -0.77
C ALA A 119 -2.62 -5.69 -1.13
N ILE A 120 -2.68 -6.58 -0.13
CA ILE A 120 -2.66 -8.03 -0.35
C ILE A 120 -3.87 -8.48 -1.17
N SER A 121 -5.06 -7.93 -0.91
CA SER A 121 -6.27 -8.25 -1.69
C SER A 121 -6.10 -7.90 -3.18
N TYR A 122 -5.40 -6.81 -3.50
CA TYR A 122 -5.05 -6.46 -4.88
C TYR A 122 -4.11 -7.50 -5.51
N ILE A 123 -3.09 -7.92 -4.77
CA ILE A 123 -2.13 -8.94 -5.21
C ILE A 123 -2.84 -10.30 -5.41
N GLU A 124 -3.79 -10.65 -4.55
CA GLU A 124 -4.59 -11.87 -4.70
C GLU A 124 -5.47 -11.81 -5.97
N ARG A 125 -6.12 -10.66 -6.22
CA ARG A 125 -6.90 -10.44 -7.45
C ARG A 125 -6.03 -10.58 -8.70
N LEU A 126 -4.82 -10.05 -8.67
CA LEU A 126 -3.85 -10.21 -9.75
C LEU A 126 -3.48 -11.68 -9.94
N ASN A 127 -3.22 -12.41 -8.86
CA ASN A 127 -2.86 -13.82 -8.94
C ASN A 127 -4.01 -14.64 -9.54
N LYS A 128 -5.26 -14.37 -9.13
CA LYS A 128 -6.45 -15.02 -9.71
C LYS A 128 -6.54 -14.83 -11.22
N LYS A 129 -6.16 -13.65 -11.74
CA LYS A 129 -6.17 -13.30 -13.17
C LYS A 129 -4.95 -13.82 -13.94
N TYR A 130 -3.78 -13.90 -13.30
CA TYR A 130 -2.50 -14.23 -13.92
C TYR A 130 -1.76 -15.38 -13.21
N ARG A 131 -2.47 -16.48 -12.89
CA ARG A 131 -2.00 -17.61 -12.04
C ARG A 131 -0.65 -18.25 -12.41
N ASN A 132 -0.19 -18.08 -13.64
CA ASN A 132 1.06 -18.68 -14.14
C ASN A 132 2.18 -17.64 -14.29
N LEU A 133 1.92 -16.37 -13.96
CA LEU A 133 2.91 -15.32 -14.06
C LEU A 133 3.67 -15.27 -12.75
N LYS A 134 4.95 -15.59 -12.82
CA LYS A 134 5.89 -15.46 -11.73
C LYS A 134 6.95 -14.44 -12.10
N GLY A 135 7.39 -13.71 -11.09
CA GLY A 135 8.42 -12.70 -11.20
C GLY A 135 9.79 -13.24 -10.83
N THR A 136 10.79 -12.45 -11.21
CA THR A 136 12.17 -12.62 -10.75
C THR A 136 12.27 -12.44 -9.23
N ALA A 137 13.41 -12.81 -8.65
CA ALA A 137 13.70 -12.55 -7.24
C ALA A 137 13.43 -11.08 -6.85
N GLY A 138 12.82 -10.86 -5.68
CA GLY A 138 12.46 -9.53 -5.19
C GLY A 138 11.26 -8.89 -5.91
N CYS A 139 10.51 -9.65 -6.71
CA CYS A 139 9.25 -9.20 -7.27
C CYS A 139 8.19 -9.01 -6.17
N GLY A 140 8.16 -9.89 -5.17
CA GLY A 140 7.24 -9.82 -4.02
C GLY A 140 7.31 -8.46 -3.32
N SER A 141 8.53 -8.02 -2.96
CA SER A 141 8.78 -6.74 -2.29
C SER A 141 8.27 -5.54 -3.09
N ARG A 142 8.58 -5.51 -4.40
CA ARG A 142 8.14 -4.43 -5.30
C ARG A 142 6.63 -4.39 -5.46
N MET A 143 5.98 -5.56 -5.59
CA MET A 143 4.51 -5.60 -5.67
C MET A 143 3.86 -5.11 -4.40
N ILE A 144 4.36 -5.53 -3.23
CA ILE A 144 3.81 -5.07 -1.96
C ILE A 144 3.94 -3.57 -1.82
N TYR A 145 5.11 -3.01 -2.12
CA TYR A 145 5.32 -1.58 -2.06
C TYR A 145 4.36 -0.80 -2.96
N VAL A 146 4.22 -1.21 -4.23
CA VAL A 146 3.33 -0.56 -5.20
C VAL A 146 1.87 -0.72 -4.83
N ALA A 147 1.45 -1.93 -4.45
CA ALA A 147 0.07 -2.23 -4.03
C ALA A 147 -0.30 -1.45 -2.77
N TYR A 148 0.62 -1.33 -1.82
CA TYR A 148 0.43 -0.58 -0.58
C TYR A 148 0.26 0.91 -0.84
N ASN A 149 1.11 1.52 -1.68
CA ASN A 149 0.95 2.93 -2.05
C ASN A 149 -0.38 3.21 -2.77
N LEU A 150 -0.82 2.29 -3.64
CA LEU A 150 -2.12 2.39 -4.29
C LEU A 150 -3.28 2.23 -3.30
N ALA A 151 -3.19 1.29 -2.37
CA ALA A 151 -4.17 1.09 -1.31
C ALA A 151 -4.28 2.33 -0.40
N ALA A 152 -3.15 2.93 -0.02
CA ALA A 152 -3.11 4.14 0.79
C ALA A 152 -3.84 5.30 0.10
N LYS A 153 -3.55 5.54 -1.19
CA LYS A 153 -4.22 6.55 -2.02
C LYS A 153 -5.73 6.28 -2.12
N TYR A 154 -6.11 5.04 -2.40
CA TYR A 154 -7.50 4.64 -2.51
C TYR A 154 -8.28 4.85 -1.20
N ILE A 155 -7.71 4.43 -0.07
CA ILE A 155 -8.31 4.61 1.25
C ILE A 155 -8.42 6.11 1.58
N HIS A 156 -7.38 6.91 1.30
CA HIS A 156 -7.43 8.37 1.48
C HIS A 156 -8.59 9.01 0.71
N ASP A 157 -8.74 8.68 -0.57
CA ASP A 157 -9.83 9.18 -1.40
C ASP A 157 -11.22 8.72 -0.90
N CYS A 158 -11.35 7.46 -0.47
CA CYS A 158 -12.57 6.93 0.15
C CYS A 158 -12.95 7.75 1.39
N LEU A 159 -12.01 7.95 2.31
CA LEU A 159 -12.27 8.67 3.56
C LEU A 159 -12.62 10.14 3.32
N ARG A 160 -11.94 10.78 2.36
CA ARG A 160 -12.30 12.15 1.93
C ARG A 160 -13.72 12.23 1.37
N LEU A 161 -14.15 11.22 0.61
CA LEU A 161 -15.52 11.14 0.10
C LEU A 161 -16.53 11.05 1.25
N VAL A 162 -16.24 10.25 2.29
CA VAL A 162 -17.11 10.13 3.48
C VAL A 162 -17.23 11.48 4.17
N ILE A 163 -16.10 12.10 4.54
CA ILE A 163 -16.09 13.38 5.25
C ILE A 163 -16.80 14.48 4.45
N TYR A 164 -16.53 14.59 3.15
CA TYR A 164 -17.17 15.58 2.29
C TYR A 164 -18.68 15.40 2.18
N THR A 165 -19.13 14.15 2.06
CA THR A 165 -20.55 13.83 1.93
C THR A 165 -21.27 14.10 3.25
N THR A 166 -20.70 13.70 4.39
CA THR A 166 -21.25 13.99 5.72
C THR A 166 -21.36 15.50 5.97
N GLN A 167 -20.32 16.26 5.64
CA GLN A 167 -20.32 17.73 5.80
C GLN A 167 -21.43 18.38 4.97
N LYS A 168 -21.63 17.94 3.72
CA LYS A 168 -22.73 18.42 2.87
C LYS A 168 -24.12 18.17 3.43
N TYR A 169 -24.33 17.08 4.15
CA TYR A 169 -25.62 16.81 4.79
C TYR A 169 -25.84 17.65 6.05
N ILE A 170 -24.77 17.95 6.80
CA ILE A 170 -24.82 18.85 7.97
C ILE A 170 -25.08 20.30 7.55
N ASP A 171 -24.41 20.76 6.48
CA ASP A 171 -24.57 22.13 5.96
C ASP A 171 -25.86 22.32 5.15
N ARG A 172 -26.69 21.28 5.00
CA ARG A 172 -28.03 21.39 4.42
C ARG A 172 -29.01 21.70 5.56
N PRO A 173 -29.46 22.95 5.74
CA PRO A 173 -30.51 23.23 6.70
C PRO A 173 -31.74 22.38 6.36
N MET A 174 -32.26 21.62 7.33
CA MET A 174 -33.59 21.03 7.23
C MET A 174 -34.60 22.18 7.13
N THR A 175 -34.93 22.60 5.90
CA THR A 175 -35.98 23.58 5.69
C THR A 175 -37.34 22.88 5.76
N PRO A 176 -38.25 23.23 6.69
CA PRO A 176 -39.67 22.92 6.54
C PRO A 176 -40.22 23.61 5.28
N PRO A 177 -41.34 23.14 4.71
CA PRO A 177 -41.83 23.65 3.44
C PRO A 177 -42.44 25.04 3.64
N THR A 178 -41.72 26.09 3.23
CA THR A 178 -42.32 27.43 3.14
C THR A 178 -41.85 28.17 1.89
N SER A 179 -42.85 28.71 1.19
CA SER A 179 -42.82 29.50 -0.04
C SER A 179 -41.95 30.79 0.04
N PRO A 180 -41.70 31.47 -1.11
CA PRO A 180 -40.43 32.14 -1.42
C PRO A 180 -40.34 33.61 -0.99
N LYS A 181 -39.13 34.06 -0.63
CA LYS A 181 -38.72 35.48 -0.64
C LYS A 181 -37.27 35.67 -1.11
N ILE A 182 -37.17 36.29 -2.29
CA ILE A 182 -36.32 37.39 -2.79
C ILE A 182 -34.91 37.60 -2.17
N PRO A 183 -33.87 37.85 -3.00
CA PRO A 183 -32.45 37.75 -2.63
C PRO A 183 -31.90 39.02 -1.96
N GLN A 184 -30.98 38.83 -1.01
CA GLN A 184 -30.07 39.88 -0.55
C GLN A 184 -28.62 39.49 -0.87
N ASN A 185 -28.00 40.41 -1.60
CA ASN A 185 -26.58 40.54 -1.86
C ASN A 185 -25.91 41.09 -0.59
N ASP A 186 -24.72 40.62 -0.23
CA ASP A 186 -23.60 41.49 0.13
C ASP A 186 -22.30 40.71 0.45
N ASN A 187 -21.20 41.42 0.16
CA ASN A 187 -19.85 40.96 -0.12
C ASN A 187 -18.94 40.77 1.11
N ASN A 188 -17.76 40.18 0.81
CA ASN A 188 -16.44 40.32 1.49
C ASN A 188 -16.28 39.50 2.79
N ASN A 189 -15.13 38.89 3.11
CA ASN A 189 -13.75 39.24 2.82
C ASN A 189 -12.80 38.03 3.00
N ASN A 190 -11.61 38.16 2.40
CA ASN A 190 -10.43 37.30 2.55
C ASN A 190 -9.96 37.12 4.00
N ASN A 191 -9.30 35.98 4.27
CA ASN A 191 -8.04 35.85 5.03
C ASN A 191 -7.54 34.40 4.89
N ASN A 192 -6.38 34.19 4.26
CA ASN A 192 -5.05 34.00 4.87
C ASN A 192 -4.90 32.62 5.54
N ASP A 193 -3.94 31.82 5.08
CA ASP A 193 -2.77 31.46 5.90
C ASP A 193 -1.82 30.50 5.18
N ASN A 194 -0.61 30.99 4.94
CA ASN A 194 0.59 30.18 4.80
C ASN A 194 0.85 29.49 6.14
N ASN A 195 1.34 28.23 6.14
CA ASN A 195 2.37 27.82 7.10
C ASN A 195 2.98 26.43 6.78
N ASN A 196 4.30 26.50 6.61
CA ASN A 196 5.34 25.73 7.29
C ASN A 196 5.52 24.23 6.98
N ASN A 197 6.63 24.01 6.29
CA ASN A 197 7.31 22.74 6.09
C ASN A 197 7.67 22.09 7.43
N THR A 198 7.11 20.91 7.70
CA THR A 198 7.57 20.03 8.78
C THR A 198 8.53 19.01 8.18
N THR A 199 9.82 19.18 8.49
CA THR A 199 10.91 18.25 8.17
C THR A 199 10.71 16.95 8.95
N VAL A 200 10.33 15.87 8.25
CA VAL A 200 10.30 14.52 8.84
C VAL A 200 11.62 13.83 8.52
N HIS A 201 12.36 13.49 9.57
CA HIS A 201 13.66 12.84 9.47
C HIS A 201 13.54 11.37 9.01
N ASN A 202 14.47 11.01 8.12
CA ASN A 202 14.56 9.80 7.32
C ASN A 202 14.63 8.49 8.11
N VAL A 203 13.85 7.48 7.68
CA VAL A 203 14.26 6.07 7.76
C VAL A 203 13.78 5.36 6.51
N THR A 204 14.64 5.25 5.52
CA THR A 204 14.37 4.39 4.36
C THR A 204 15.54 3.45 4.10
N SER A 205 16.37 2.98 5.04
CA SER A 205 17.65 2.29 4.67
C SER A 205 17.56 1.16 3.60
N ILE A 206 16.47 0.40 3.48
CA ILE A 206 16.31 -0.63 2.41
C ILE A 206 15.70 -0.06 1.09
N PHE A 207 15.04 1.10 1.14
CA PHE A 207 14.44 1.80 -0.01
C PHE A 207 14.82 3.32 -0.11
N GLN A 208 15.83 3.80 0.60
CA GLN A 208 16.35 5.19 0.61
C GLN A 208 17.07 5.42 -0.71
N SER A 209 17.60 4.33 -1.26
CA SER A 209 17.92 4.19 -2.67
C SER A 209 16.74 4.47 -3.62
N CYS A 210 15.50 4.64 -3.16
CA CYS A 210 14.31 4.97 -3.97
C CYS A 210 13.68 6.35 -3.68
N ILE A 211 13.98 7.03 -2.56
CA ILE A 211 13.21 8.21 -2.09
C ILE A 211 14.03 9.51 -1.97
N GLU A 212 15.36 9.49 -2.15
CA GLU A 212 16.15 10.72 -2.19
C GLU A 212 16.10 11.38 -3.57
N ASN A 213 15.44 12.55 -3.66
CA ASN A 213 15.49 13.65 -4.68
C ASN A 213 15.54 13.33 -6.17
N ASP A 214 15.58 12.06 -6.55
CA ASP A 214 15.80 11.61 -7.90
C ASP A 214 14.45 11.52 -8.61
N VAL A 215 14.26 12.46 -9.53
CA VAL A 215 13.10 12.49 -10.42
C VAL A 215 12.92 11.14 -11.10
N GLU A 216 14.01 10.42 -11.41
CA GLU A 216 13.98 9.12 -12.07
C GLU A 216 13.34 8.04 -11.21
N LYS A 217 13.65 8.00 -9.91
CA LYS A 217 13.07 7.02 -8.97
C LYS A 217 11.58 7.24 -8.77
N ARG A 218 11.15 8.49 -8.61
CA ARG A 218 9.71 8.84 -8.56
C ARG A 218 8.99 8.46 -9.84
N GLN A 219 9.61 8.71 -10.99
CA GLN A 219 9.05 8.30 -12.28
C GLN A 219 8.95 6.78 -12.39
N LYS A 220 9.94 6.02 -11.90
CA LYS A 220 9.92 4.56 -11.88
C LYS A 220 8.77 4.03 -11.02
N VAL A 221 8.58 4.58 -9.82
CA VAL A 221 7.44 4.22 -8.96
C VAL A 221 6.11 4.56 -9.63
N ALA A 222 5.96 5.75 -10.20
CA ALA A 222 4.75 6.15 -10.91
C ALA A 222 4.44 5.24 -12.13
N ARG A 223 5.47 4.79 -12.85
CA ARG A 223 5.30 3.80 -13.94
C ARG A 223 4.81 2.46 -13.40
N MET A 224 5.42 1.96 -12.32
CA MET A 224 4.98 0.70 -11.70
C MET A 224 3.54 0.78 -11.17
N GLU A 225 3.15 1.89 -10.53
CA GLU A 225 1.76 2.12 -10.10
C GLU A 225 0.79 2.08 -11.28
N LYS A 226 1.12 2.77 -12.37
CA LYS A 226 0.28 2.81 -13.58
C LYS A 226 0.12 1.42 -14.20
N GLU A 227 1.20 0.65 -14.29
CA GLU A 227 1.16 -0.73 -14.81
C GLU A 227 0.33 -1.64 -13.90
N PHE A 228 0.52 -1.54 -12.58
CA PHE A 228 -0.25 -2.30 -11.60
C PHE A 228 -1.75 -2.00 -11.70
N LEU A 229 -2.12 -0.72 -11.85
CA LEU A 229 -3.51 -0.30 -12.10
C LEU A 229 -4.07 -0.89 -13.39
N CYS A 230 -3.31 -0.89 -14.48
CA CYS A 230 -3.73 -1.52 -15.73
C CYS A 230 -4.01 -3.02 -15.53
N PHE A 231 -3.17 -3.73 -14.77
CA PHE A 231 -3.39 -5.14 -14.48
C PHE A 231 -4.67 -5.40 -13.66
N LEU A 232 -5.00 -4.49 -12.76
CA LEU A 232 -6.25 -4.46 -11.98
C LEU A 232 -7.47 -3.93 -12.76
N ASN A 233 -7.35 -3.59 -14.05
CA ASN A 233 -8.38 -2.94 -14.84
C ASN A 233 -8.89 -1.62 -14.22
N PHE A 234 -8.03 -0.87 -13.53
CA PHE A 234 -8.36 0.37 -12.82
C PHE A 234 -9.45 0.20 -11.74
N ASP A 235 -9.70 -1.02 -11.30
CA ASP A 235 -10.63 -1.32 -10.23
C ASP A 235 -9.87 -1.59 -8.93
N LEU A 236 -9.86 -0.58 -8.06
CA LEU A 236 -9.28 -0.62 -6.71
C LEU A 236 -10.32 -0.95 -5.63
N SER A 237 -11.56 -1.25 -6.02
CA SER A 237 -12.59 -1.55 -5.04
C SER A 237 -12.29 -2.83 -4.27
N VAL A 238 -12.69 -2.83 -3.01
CA VAL A 238 -12.54 -3.96 -2.08
C VAL A 238 -13.94 -4.44 -1.75
N ASP A 239 -14.21 -5.72 -2.02
CA ASP A 239 -15.55 -6.29 -1.90
C ASP A 239 -16.02 -6.32 -0.43
N ASP A 240 -15.19 -6.86 0.46
CA ASP A 240 -15.48 -6.99 1.88
C ASP A 240 -14.24 -6.67 2.74
N PRO A 241 -14.03 -5.39 3.10
CA PRO A 241 -12.89 -5.00 3.92
C PRO A 241 -13.03 -5.49 5.37
N ILE A 242 -14.23 -5.77 5.87
CA ILE A 242 -14.48 -6.25 7.24
C ILE A 242 -14.00 -7.69 7.36
N ALA A 243 -14.34 -8.55 6.40
CA ALA A 243 -13.86 -9.92 6.36
C ALA A 243 -12.32 -10.02 6.32
N LEU A 244 -11.63 -9.04 5.71
CA LEU A 244 -10.16 -8.99 5.75
C LEU A 244 -9.64 -8.76 7.17
N ILE A 245 -10.31 -7.93 7.97
CA ILE A 245 -9.94 -7.66 9.37
C ILE A 245 -10.22 -8.88 10.24
N GLU A 246 -11.41 -9.46 10.13
CA GLU A 246 -11.79 -10.67 10.88
C GLU A 246 -10.84 -11.84 10.56
N TRP A 247 -10.51 -12.02 9.28
CA TRP A 247 -9.52 -13.00 8.86
C TRP A 247 -8.15 -12.74 9.51
N ALA A 248 -7.68 -11.49 9.54
CA ALA A 248 -6.41 -11.15 10.15
C ALA A 248 -6.40 -11.39 11.67
N GLN A 249 -7.48 -11.01 12.37
CA GLN A 249 -7.64 -11.20 13.82
C GLN A 249 -7.72 -12.67 14.21
N SER A 250 -8.19 -13.56 13.33
CA SER A 250 -8.20 -15.00 13.59
C SER A 250 -6.80 -15.61 13.86
N TYR A 251 -5.72 -14.92 13.46
CA TYR A 251 -4.35 -15.33 13.77
C TYR A 251 -3.90 -14.97 15.19
N ASP A 252 -4.61 -14.09 15.88
CA ASP A 252 -4.33 -13.66 17.25
C ASP A 252 -4.90 -14.67 18.27
N ASP A 253 -6.03 -15.28 17.92
CA ASP A 253 -6.71 -16.31 18.70
C ASP A 253 -6.13 -17.72 18.49
N ALA A 254 -5.31 -17.90 17.46
CA ALA A 254 -4.70 -19.19 17.16
C ALA A 254 -3.66 -19.58 18.23
N PRO A 255 -3.61 -20.85 18.67
CA PRO A 255 -2.55 -21.31 19.58
C PRO A 255 -1.20 -21.03 18.93
N LYS A 256 -0.27 -20.44 19.71
CA LYS A 256 1.08 -20.04 19.29
C LYS A 256 1.86 -21.26 18.78
N GLN A 257 1.62 -21.67 17.54
CA GLN A 257 2.46 -22.63 16.85
C GLN A 257 3.81 -21.95 16.62
N SER A 258 4.88 -22.69 16.91
CA SER A 258 6.26 -22.27 16.69
C SER A 258 6.38 -21.62 15.31
N THR A 259 6.72 -20.34 15.28
CA THR A 259 6.84 -19.54 14.07
C THR A 259 7.77 -20.22 13.07
N ILE A 260 7.31 -20.29 11.81
CA ILE A 260 8.01 -20.93 10.66
C ILE A 260 9.38 -20.29 10.37
N PHE A 261 9.62 -19.09 10.87
CA PHE A 261 10.92 -18.44 10.85
C PHE A 261 11.58 -18.60 12.22
N CYS A 262 12.81 -19.09 12.24
CA CYS A 262 13.74 -18.79 13.34
C CYS A 262 13.89 -17.26 13.34
N LEU A 263 13.04 -16.58 14.11
CA LEU A 263 13.14 -15.16 14.40
C LEU A 263 14.36 -14.98 15.30
N ASP A 264 15.55 -15.15 14.75
CA ASP A 264 16.75 -14.69 15.44
C ASP A 264 16.68 -13.18 15.46
N GLU A 265 16.42 -12.63 16.65
CA GLU A 265 16.42 -11.19 16.97
C GLU A 265 17.80 -10.53 16.77
N LYS A 266 18.75 -11.22 16.11
CA LYS A 266 20.14 -10.81 15.88
C LYS A 266 20.55 -10.79 14.40
N TYR A 267 19.63 -10.75 13.44
CA TYR A 267 20.03 -10.53 12.04
C TYR A 267 20.51 -9.09 11.84
N THR A 268 21.81 -8.87 12.05
CA THR A 268 22.53 -7.66 11.62
C THR A 268 23.14 -7.95 10.26
N SER A 269 22.81 -7.15 9.25
CA SER A 269 23.27 -7.25 7.85
C SER A 269 24.76 -6.92 7.65
N ALA A 270 25.64 -7.37 8.56
CA ALA A 270 27.04 -6.96 8.63
C ALA A 270 28.03 -8.08 8.29
N ASP A 271 27.57 -9.14 7.62
CA ASP A 271 28.43 -10.22 7.12
C ASP A 271 28.57 -10.09 5.59
N GLU A 272 29.11 -8.95 5.16
CA GLU A 272 29.77 -8.89 3.86
C GLU A 272 31.22 -9.32 4.12
N GLY A 273 31.52 -10.55 3.68
CA GLY A 273 32.85 -11.13 3.74
C GLY A 273 33.86 -10.21 3.09
N ASP A 274 34.80 -9.74 3.91
CA ASP A 274 36.03 -9.09 3.48
C ASP A 274 36.97 -10.20 3.03
N ASP A 275 36.76 -10.69 1.80
CA ASP A 275 37.66 -11.61 1.11
C ASP A 275 38.90 -10.81 0.67
N GLU A 276 39.76 -10.45 1.61
CA GLU A 276 41.14 -10.01 1.35
C GLU A 276 41.89 -11.19 0.72
N MET A 277 41.91 -11.19 -0.61
CA MET A 277 42.78 -12.03 -1.44
C MET A 277 44.20 -11.47 -1.31
N ASP A 278 44.98 -12.00 -0.38
CA ASP A 278 46.43 -11.83 -0.41
C ASP A 278 46.98 -12.58 -1.64
N GLU A 279 47.23 -11.82 -2.71
CA GLU A 279 48.01 -12.26 -3.86
C GLU A 279 49.48 -12.39 -3.44
N ASP A 280 49.98 -13.63 -3.46
CA ASP A 280 51.41 -13.90 -3.56
C ASP A 280 51.94 -13.22 -4.83
N ASP A 281 52.86 -12.26 -4.68
CA ASP A 281 53.75 -11.87 -5.77
C ASP A 281 55.19 -11.71 -5.29
N ASP A 282 56.04 -12.28 -6.13
CA ASP A 282 57.42 -12.68 -5.95
C ASP A 282 58.41 -11.50 -6.09
N ALA A 283 59.66 -11.76 -5.69
CA ALA A 283 60.91 -11.22 -6.24
C ALA A 283 61.63 -10.01 -5.58
N THR A 284 62.92 -10.30 -5.31
CA THR A 284 64.12 -9.41 -5.21
C THR A 284 64.28 -8.62 -3.91
N LEU A 285 65.27 -8.91 -3.05
CA LEU A 285 66.73 -8.91 -3.25
C LEU A 285 67.44 -9.69 -2.13
#